data_AF-A0A832U2R2-F1
#
_entry.id   AF-A0A832U2R2-F1
#
_cell.length_a   1.000
_cell.length_b   1.000
_cell.length_c   1.000
_cell.angle_alpha   90.00
_cell.angle_beta   90.00
_cell.angle_gamma   90.00
#
_symmetry.space_group_name_H-M   'P 1'
#
loop_
_entity.id
_entity.type
_entity.pdbx_description
1 polymer ?
#
loop_
_entity_poly.entity_id
_entity_poly.type
_entity_poly.pdbx_seq_one_letter_code
_entity_poly.pdbx_strand_id
1 'polypeptide(L)'
;MSTRQAEFWTKLRDASQMVADAANEFLKATAPPELGLQNEPLAVNETTFTILKWEPQKGHQLGDFDVAHKNGNLEDKWRQAVNILRNSNATIKERYHGASYSYSYWVYGQDKIYRQKLKPTG
;
A
#
# COMPACT_ATOMS: atom_id res chain seq x y z
N MET A 1 15.42 1.80 -25.24
CA MET A 1 15.61 0.43 -24.72
C MET A 1 15.19 -0.56 -25.80
N SER A 2 15.94 -1.64 -26.00
CA SER A 2 15.52 -2.69 -26.94
C SER A 2 14.40 -3.53 -26.33
N THR A 3 13.54 -4.11 -27.17
CA THR A 3 12.42 -4.96 -26.72
C THR A 3 12.88 -6.12 -25.84
N ARG A 4 14.04 -6.72 -26.16
CA ARG A 4 14.64 -7.79 -25.34
C ARG A 4 15.08 -7.33 -23.95
N GLN A 5 15.58 -6.10 -23.82
CA GLN A 5 15.94 -5.55 -22.52
C GLN A 5 14.70 -5.33 -21.64
N ALA A 6 13.61 -4.81 -22.21
CA ALA A 6 12.36 -4.61 -21.47
C ALA A 6 11.73 -5.93 -21.00
N GLU A 7 11.73 -6.95 -21.86
CA GLU A 7 11.27 -8.29 -21.52
C GLU A 7 12.12 -8.93 -20.40
N PHE A 8 13.44 -8.78 -20.46
CA PHE A 8 14.35 -9.28 -19.42
C PHE A 8 14.02 -8.67 -18.05
N TRP A 9 13.89 -7.34 -17.98
CA TRP A 9 13.58 -6.66 -16.72
C TRP A 9 12.19 -7.00 -16.19
N THR A 10 11.21 -7.21 -17.08
CA THR A 10 9.87 -7.64 -16.70
C THR A 10 9.92 -9.03 -16.06
N LYS A 11 10.59 -9.99 -16.72
CA LYS A 11 10.75 -11.35 -16.18
C LYS A 11 11.51 -11.36 -14.85
N LEU A 12 12.56 -10.55 -14.73
CA LEU A 12 13.32 -10.43 -13.49
C LEU A 12 12.47 -9.89 -12.34
N ARG A 13 11.65 -8.85 -12.60
CA ARG A 13 10.71 -8.31 -11.62
C ARG A 13 9.71 -9.37 -11.18
N ASP A 14 9.10 -10.07 -12.13
CA ASP A 14 8.06 -11.06 -11.83
C ASP A 14 8.66 -12.25 -11.04
N ALA A 15 9.85 -12.71 -11.40
CA ALA A 15 10.56 -13.73 -10.64
C ALA A 15 10.93 -13.26 -9.22
N SER A 16 11.39 -12.01 -9.07
CA SER A 16 11.71 -11.44 -7.76
C SER A 16 10.47 -11.33 -6.87
N GLN A 17 9.32 -10.99 -7.46
CA GLN A 17 8.04 -10.96 -6.75
C GLN A 17 7.63 -12.36 -6.29
N MET A 18 7.75 -13.37 -7.16
CA MET A 18 7.47 -14.76 -6.79
C MET A 18 8.34 -15.26 -5.62
N VAL A 19 9.63 -14.90 -5.61
CA VAL A 19 10.54 -15.24 -4.50
C VAL A 19 10.14 -14.52 -3.21
N ALA A 20 9.76 -13.25 -3.29
CA ALA A 20 9.30 -12.49 -2.13
C ALA A 20 8.00 -13.08 -1.55
N ASP A 21 7.07 -13.49 -2.41
CA ASP A 21 5.80 -14.10 -2.00
C ASP A 21 6.05 -15.44 -1.31
N ALA A 22 6.91 -16.30 -1.87
CA ALA A 22 7.28 -17.58 -1.28
C ALA A 22 8.00 -17.43 0.07
N ALA A 23 8.91 -16.46 0.19
CA ALA A 23 9.61 -16.17 1.44
C ALA A 23 8.63 -15.68 2.53
N ASN A 24 7.67 -14.84 2.16
CA ASN A 24 6.63 -14.37 3.07
C ASN A 24 5.72 -15.52 3.52
N GLU A 25 5.34 -16.41 2.62
CA GLU A 25 4.53 -17.60 2.96
C GLU A 25 5.28 -18.51 3.94
N PHE A 26 6.57 -18.76 3.68
CA PHE A 26 7.41 -19.54 4.58
C PHE A 26 7.52 -18.90 5.96
N LEU A 27 7.75 -17.59 6.03
CA LEU A 27 7.79 -16.85 7.29
C LEU A 27 6.48 -16.97 8.06
N LYS A 28 5.33 -16.87 7.40
CA LYS A 28 4.02 -17.09 8.04
C LYS A 28 3.89 -18.50 8.61
N ALA A 29 4.37 -19.51 7.87
CA ALA A 29 4.27 -20.91 8.28
C ALA A 29 5.23 -21.27 9.42
N THR A 30 6.41 -20.65 9.50
CA THR A 30 7.46 -21.04 10.45
C THR A 30 7.68 -20.09 11.61
N ALA A 31 7.13 -18.87 11.56
CA ALA A 31 7.34 -17.90 12.62
C ALA A 31 6.62 -18.32 13.91
N PRO A 32 7.26 -18.15 15.09
CA PRO A 32 6.61 -18.28 16.38
C PRO A 32 5.34 -17.42 16.48
N PRO A 33 4.27 -17.91 17.14
CA PRO A 33 3.01 -17.15 17.30
C PRO A 33 3.20 -15.78 17.94
N GLU A 34 4.23 -15.66 18.79
CA GLU A 34 4.62 -14.45 19.53
C GLU A 34 5.03 -13.29 18.62
N LEU A 35 5.43 -13.58 17.37
CA LEU A 35 5.79 -12.56 16.39
C LEU A 35 4.57 -11.99 15.64
N GLY A 36 3.37 -12.56 15.83
CA GLY A 36 2.14 -12.05 15.21
C GLY A 36 2.12 -12.12 13.68
N LEU A 37 2.91 -13.03 13.08
CA LEU A 37 3.04 -13.16 11.62
C LEU A 37 2.01 -14.12 11.00
N GLN A 38 1.23 -14.83 11.82
CA GLN A 38 0.34 -15.90 11.37
C GLN A 38 -1.07 -15.42 10.98
N ASN A 39 -1.48 -14.23 11.40
CA ASN A 39 -2.75 -13.61 11.01
C ASN A 39 -2.59 -12.08 11.07
N GLU A 40 -3.06 -11.40 10.02
CA GLU A 40 -2.96 -9.96 9.75
C GLU A 40 -1.57 -9.45 9.33
N PRO A 41 -1.48 -8.56 8.33
CA PRO A 41 -0.25 -7.80 8.09
C PRO A 41 0.01 -6.96 9.34
N LEU A 42 0.97 -7.38 10.19
CA LEU A 42 1.65 -6.63 11.25
C LEU A 42 1.02 -5.25 11.43
N ALA A 43 -0.04 -5.15 12.25
CA ALA A 43 -1.00 -4.04 12.23
C ALA A 43 -0.31 -2.71 11.94
N VAL A 44 -0.34 -2.31 10.66
CA VAL A 44 0.49 -1.20 10.18
C VAL A 44 0.04 0.00 10.99
N ASN A 45 0.97 0.78 11.53
CA ASN A 45 0.55 1.99 12.22
C ASN A 45 0.11 3.00 11.16
N GLU A 46 -1.06 3.63 11.33
CA GLU A 46 -1.58 4.64 10.41
C GLU A 46 -0.59 5.79 10.17
N THR A 47 0.33 6.02 11.12
CA THR A 47 1.46 6.97 11.00
C THR A 47 2.27 6.77 9.71
N THR A 48 2.34 5.54 9.19
CA THR A 48 2.99 5.24 7.90
C THR A 48 2.37 6.01 6.74
N PHE A 49 1.07 6.33 6.84
CA PHE A 49 0.35 7.10 5.84
C PHE A 49 0.18 8.57 6.23
N THR A 50 -0.06 8.88 7.51
CA THR A 50 -0.30 10.28 7.95
C THR A 50 0.96 11.15 7.86
N ILE A 51 2.15 10.55 7.83
CA ILE A 51 3.43 11.26 7.59
C ILE A 51 3.56 11.81 6.17
N LEU A 52 2.77 11.32 5.22
CA LEU A 52 2.81 11.80 3.85
C LEU A 52 2.19 13.21 3.74
N LYS A 53 2.59 13.97 2.73
CA LYS A 53 1.99 15.25 2.37
C LYS A 53 0.71 15.00 1.57
N TRP A 54 -0.40 15.44 2.13
CA TRP A 54 -1.74 15.25 1.60
C TRP A 54 -2.33 16.56 1.09
N GLU A 55 -2.88 16.53 -0.10
CA GLU A 55 -3.57 17.64 -0.73
C GLU A 55 -5.07 17.33 -0.82
N PRO A 56 -5.94 18.18 -0.25
CA PRO A 56 -7.38 17.96 -0.30
C PRO A 56 -7.92 18.15 -1.72
N GLN A 57 -8.77 17.23 -2.13
CA GLN A 57 -9.45 17.24 -3.43
C GLN A 57 -10.94 16.93 -3.26
N LYS A 58 -11.72 17.35 -4.26
CA LYS A 58 -13.15 17.11 -4.30
C LYS A 58 -13.52 16.43 -5.61
N GLY A 59 -14.11 15.26 -5.49
CA GLY A 59 -14.55 14.44 -6.62
C GLY A 59 -16.07 14.45 -6.73
N HIS A 60 -16.55 14.43 -7.96
CA HIS A 60 -18.00 14.41 -8.23
C HIS A 60 -18.69 13.15 -7.67
N GLN A 61 -17.99 12.00 -7.67
CA GLN A 61 -18.50 10.72 -7.18
C GLN A 61 -17.94 10.30 -5.81
N LEU A 62 -16.69 10.68 -5.50
CA LEU A 62 -16.05 10.33 -4.23
C LEU A 62 -16.36 11.32 -3.10
N GLY A 63 -16.84 12.53 -3.39
CA GLY A 63 -16.92 13.60 -2.39
C GLY A 63 -15.52 14.12 -2.03
N ASP A 64 -15.30 14.40 -0.75
CA ASP A 64 -14.02 14.92 -0.26
C ASP A 64 -13.03 13.77 -0.02
N PHE A 65 -11.83 13.88 -0.59
CA PHE A 65 -10.72 12.92 -0.45
C PHE A 65 -9.39 13.67 -0.52
N ASP A 66 -8.31 13.07 -0.01
CA ASP A 66 -6.98 13.67 -0.14
C ASP A 66 -6.07 12.81 -1.02
N VAL A 67 -5.10 13.47 -1.66
CA VAL A 67 -4.10 12.83 -2.51
C VAL A 67 -2.71 13.15 -2.00
N ALA A 68 -1.89 12.12 -1.84
CA ALA A 68 -0.46 12.27 -1.69
C ALA A 68 0.21 11.96 -3.03
N HIS A 69 1.15 12.81 -3.44
CA HIS A 69 1.93 12.66 -4.67
C HIS A 69 3.34 12.16 -4.37
N LYS A 70 3.87 11.26 -5.21
CA LYS A 70 5.24 10.73 -5.06
C LYS A 70 6.28 11.84 -4.94
N ASN A 71 6.25 12.81 -5.86
CA ASN A 71 7.23 13.90 -5.92
C ASN A 71 7.14 14.89 -4.74
N GLY A 72 6.03 14.88 -3.97
CA GLY A 72 5.88 15.72 -2.79
C GLY A 72 6.45 15.11 -1.51
N ASN A 73 6.78 13.81 -1.55
CA ASN A 73 7.09 13.00 -0.38
C ASN A 73 8.53 12.45 -0.40
N LEU A 74 9.04 12.12 0.79
CA LEU A 74 10.32 11.42 0.91
C LEU A 74 10.19 10.02 0.30
N GLU A 75 11.12 9.64 -0.58
CA GLU A 75 11.05 8.41 -1.37
C GLU A 75 10.86 7.17 -0.47
N ASP A 76 11.59 7.07 0.64
CA ASP A 76 11.51 5.91 1.52
C ASP A 76 10.15 5.78 2.21
N LYS A 77 9.57 6.90 2.66
CA LYS A 77 8.24 6.92 3.29
C LYS A 77 7.15 6.61 2.27
N TRP A 78 7.28 7.16 1.07
CA TRP A 78 6.39 6.88 -0.05
C TRP A 78 6.43 5.40 -0.43
N ARG A 79 7.63 4.86 -0.65
CA ARG A 79 7.86 3.47 -1.06
C ARG A 79 7.25 2.50 -0.05
N GLN A 80 7.44 2.77 1.24
CA GLN A 80 6.85 1.97 2.32
C GLN A 80 5.32 1.95 2.24
N ALA A 81 4.68 3.12 2.14
CA ALA A 81 3.22 3.22 2.06
C ALA A 81 2.66 2.54 0.80
N VAL A 82 3.28 2.75 -0.37
CA VAL A 82 2.85 2.09 -1.63
C VAL A 82 2.99 0.58 -1.54
N ASN A 83 4.08 0.07 -0.97
CA ASN A 83 4.29 -1.38 -0.84
C ASN A 83 3.21 -2.03 0.02
N ILE A 84 2.84 -1.39 1.14
CA ILE A 84 1.76 -1.87 2.01
C ILE A 84 0.45 -1.95 1.23
N LEU A 85 0.07 -0.86 0.55
CA LEU A 85 -1.18 -0.79 -0.20
C LEU A 85 -1.23 -1.76 -1.39
N ARG A 86 -0.10 -1.99 -2.07
CA ARG A 86 -0.02 -2.97 -3.16
C ARG A 86 -0.10 -4.40 -2.63
N ASN A 87 0.61 -4.71 -1.56
CA ASN A 87 0.58 -6.04 -0.94
C ASN A 87 -0.81 -6.37 -0.38
N SER A 88 -1.59 -5.36 0.03
CA SER A 88 -2.97 -5.53 0.47
C SER A 88 -4.01 -5.40 -0.66
N ASN A 89 -3.59 -5.30 -1.93
CA ASN A 89 -4.46 -5.05 -3.08
C ASN A 89 -5.44 -3.87 -2.90
N ALA A 90 -4.99 -2.80 -2.23
CA ALA A 90 -5.82 -1.66 -1.88
C ALA A 90 -6.26 -0.87 -3.12
N THR A 91 -7.50 -1.07 -3.55
CA THR A 91 -8.13 -0.36 -4.66
C THR A 91 -9.19 0.62 -4.14
N ILE A 92 -9.73 1.45 -5.04
CA ILE A 92 -10.85 2.33 -4.69
C ILE A 92 -12.08 1.56 -4.17
N LYS A 93 -12.26 0.32 -4.62
CA LYS A 93 -13.36 -0.57 -4.22
C LYS A 93 -13.06 -1.28 -2.90
N GLU A 94 -11.81 -1.73 -2.75
CA GLU A 94 -11.32 -2.45 -1.56
C GLU A 94 -10.21 -1.63 -0.92
N ARG A 95 -10.60 -0.70 -0.04
CA ARG A 95 -9.68 0.26 0.56
C ARG A 95 -9.03 -0.33 1.79
N TYR A 96 -7.74 -0.07 1.96
CA TYR A 96 -6.99 -0.50 3.12
C TYR A 96 -7.25 0.41 4.31
N HIS A 97 -7.58 -0.18 5.46
CA HIS A 97 -7.58 0.49 6.76
C HIS A 97 -7.45 -0.52 7.88
N GLY A 98 -6.83 -0.12 8.99
CA GLY A 98 -6.89 -0.85 10.24
C GLY A 98 -8.17 -0.56 11.02
N ALA A 99 -8.44 -1.34 12.07
CA ALA A 99 -9.61 -1.18 12.92
C ALA A 99 -9.67 0.19 13.65
N SER A 100 -8.52 0.76 13.98
CA SER A 100 -8.39 2.04 14.70
C SER A 100 -8.07 3.24 13.81
N TYR A 101 -8.11 3.06 12.49
CA TYR A 101 -7.70 4.10 11.56
C TYR A 101 -8.74 5.21 11.45
N SER A 102 -8.27 6.43 11.19
CA SER A 102 -9.12 7.56 10.87
C SER A 102 -9.46 7.63 9.38
N TYR A 103 -8.62 7.07 8.52
CA TYR A 103 -8.77 7.11 7.06
C TYR A 103 -8.68 5.71 6.43
N SER A 104 -9.31 5.60 5.28
CA SER A 104 -9.13 4.51 4.32
C SER A 104 -8.16 4.94 3.22
N TYR A 105 -7.30 4.04 2.78
CA TYR A 105 -6.19 4.32 1.86
C TYR A 105 -6.26 3.40 0.64
N TRP A 106 -5.90 3.92 -0.53
CA TRP A 106 -5.79 3.11 -1.75
C TRP A 106 -4.81 3.71 -2.76
N VAL A 107 -4.40 2.90 -3.72
CA VAL A 107 -3.59 3.34 -4.86
C VAL A 107 -4.44 3.36 -6.13
N TYR A 108 -4.17 4.34 -6.99
CA TYR A 108 -4.70 4.38 -8.35
C TYR A 108 -3.64 4.98 -9.28
N GLY A 109 -3.17 4.18 -10.24
CA GLY A 109 -1.99 4.52 -11.04
C GLY A 109 -0.67 4.28 -10.30
N GLN A 110 0.40 4.97 -10.72
CA GLN A 110 1.76 4.70 -10.26
C GLN A 110 2.30 5.69 -9.20
N ASP A 111 1.84 6.95 -9.21
CA ASP A 111 2.49 8.04 -8.47
C ASP A 111 1.56 8.77 -7.48
N LYS A 112 0.40 8.17 -7.18
CA LYS A 112 -0.60 8.74 -6.28
C LYS A 112 -1.08 7.72 -5.27
N ILE A 113 -1.18 8.16 -4.01
CA ILE A 113 -1.90 7.47 -2.95
C ILE A 113 -3.09 8.37 -2.60
N TYR A 114 -4.23 7.74 -2.38
CA TYR A 114 -5.46 8.43 -2.05
C TYR A 114 -5.88 8.03 -0.64
N ARG A 115 -6.54 8.95 0.06
CA ARG A 115 -7.22 8.63 1.31
C ARG A 115 -8.58 9.30 1.41
N GLN A 116 -9.46 8.69 2.18
CA GLN A 116 -10.75 9.27 2.55
C GLN A 116 -11.06 8.94 4.00
N LYS A 117 -11.60 9.92 4.72
CA LYS A 117 -11.96 9.78 6.13
C LYS A 117 -13.00 8.67 6.28
N LEU A 118 -12.77 7.76 7.21
CA LEU A 118 -13.73 6.72 7.54
C LEU A 118 -14.97 7.36 8.18
N LYS A 119 -16.13 6.81 7.86
CA LYS A 119 -17.35 7.18 8.57
C LYS A 119 -17.24 6.63 9.99
N PRO A 120 -17.59 7.40 11.03
CA PRO A 120 -17.64 6.84 12.38
C PRO A 120 -18.64 5.69 12.39
N THR A 121 -18.16 4.49 12.73
CA THR A 121 -19.03 3.40 13.15
C THR A 121 -19.60 3.79 14.51
N GLY A 122 -20.84 4.27 14.49
CA GLY A 122 -21.63 4.56 15.68
C GLY A 122 -22.11 3.30 16.38
#